data_AF-F3GIA5-F1
#
_entry.id   AF-F3GIA5-F1
#
_cell.length_a   1.000
_cell.length_b   1.000
_cell.length_c   1.000
_cell.angle_alpha   90.00
_cell.angle_beta   90.00
_cell.angle_gamma   90.00
#
_symmetry.space_group_name_H-M   'P 1'
#
loop_
_entity.id
_entity.type
_entity.pdbx_description
1 polymer ?
#
loop_
_entity_poly.entity_id
_entity_poly.type
_entity_poly.pdbx_seq_one_letter_code
_entity_poly.pdbx_strand_id
1 'polypeptide(L)' 'MQSPPHDPASALAIRNQYRQSQSRAARLRLLVDTGQELTHLPPQAMRQCVLQRACAFVAMDHGLLLEWSADNGVQTTAS' A
#
# COMPACT_ATOMS: atom_id res chain seq x y z
N MET A 1 33.98 3.33 31.68
CA MET A 1 33.39 2.80 30.44
C MET A 1 33.51 3.87 29.38
N GLN A 2 34.40 3.70 28.40
CA GLN A 2 34.51 4.63 27.27
C GLN A 2 33.34 4.36 26.32
N SER A 3 32.46 5.34 26.14
CA SER A 3 31.43 5.28 25.11
C SER A 3 32.11 5.14 23.74
N PRO A 4 31.72 4.17 22.90
CA PRO A 4 32.31 4.05 21.58
C PRO A 4 32.02 5.36 20.81
N PRO A 5 33.00 5.86 20.02
CA PRO A 5 32.80 7.06 19.22
C PRO A 5 31.60 6.82 18.31
N HIS A 6 30.55 7.63 18.49
CA HIS A 6 29.36 7.54 17.67
C HIS A 6 29.73 8.00 16.27
N ASP A 7 30.02 7.04 15.40
CA ASP A 7 30.21 7.29 13.99
C ASP A 7 28.87 7.85 13.43
N PRO A 8 28.82 9.12 12.98
CA PRO A 8 27.60 9.69 12.44
C PRO A 8 27.05 8.90 11.23
N ALA A 9 27.90 8.15 10.51
CA ALA A 9 27.46 7.25 9.45
C ALA A 9 26.62 6.08 10.01
N SER A 10 26.91 5.62 11.23
CA SER A 10 26.11 4.57 11.90
C SER A 10 24.71 5.07 12.28
N ALA A 11 24.56 6.31 12.73
CA ALA A 11 23.27 6.90 13.07
C ALA A 11 22.38 7.09 11.82
N LEU A 12 22.97 7.53 10.71
CA LEU A 12 22.27 7.65 9.43
C LEU A 12 21.84 6.27 8.90
N ALA A 13 22.72 5.27 8.99
CA ALA A 13 22.42 3.89 8.59
C ALA A 13 21.25 3.30 9.39
N ILE A 14 21.27 3.46 10.72
CA ILE A 14 20.17 3.03 11.61
C ILE A 14 18.87 3.73 11.22
N ARG A 15 18.89 5.05 10.99
CA ARG A 15 17.68 5.79 10.57
C ARG A 15 17.12 5.29 9.24
N ASN A 16 17.99 5.02 8.27
CA ASN A 16 17.59 4.49 6.96
C ASN A 16 17.01 3.09 7.07
N GLN A 17 17.65 2.20 7.84
CA GLN A 17 17.13 0.85 8.10
C GLN A 17 15.77 0.89 8.78
N TYR A 18 15.60 1.76 9.78
CA TYR A 18 14.33 1.95 10.47
C TYR A 18 13.23 2.44 9.52
N ARG A 19 13.50 3.49 8.72
CA ARG A 19 12.53 4.00 7.72
C ARG A 19 12.16 2.95 6.68
N GLN A 20 13.13 2.14 6.24
CA GLN A 20 12.89 1.06 5.29
C GLN A 20 12.05 -0.06 5.92
N SER A 21 12.34 -0.43 7.17
CA SER A 21 11.55 -1.40 7.93
C SER A 21 10.10 -0.91 8.10
N GLN A 22 9.91 0.35 8.46
CA GLN A 22 8.58 0.95 8.60
C GLN A 22 7.82 1.00 7.27
N SER A 23 8.51 1.32 6.17
CA SER A 23 7.90 1.26 4.84
C SER A 23 7.48 -0.16 4.47
N ARG A 24 8.27 -1.19 4.83
CA ARG A 24 7.88 -2.60 4.63
C ARG A 24 6.67 -2.97 5.49
N ALA A 25 6.63 -2.55 6.75
CA ALA A 25 5.50 -2.78 7.63
C ALA A 25 4.21 -2.11 7.13
N ALA A 26 4.30 -0.91 6.54
CA ALA A 26 3.16 -0.24 5.90
C ALA A 26 2.64 -1.03 4.68
N ARG A 27 3.53 -1.54 3.82
CA ARG A 27 3.16 -2.39 2.68
C ARG A 27 2.51 -3.70 3.12
N LEU A 28 3.06 -4.36 4.15
CA LEU A 28 2.50 -5.59 4.69
C LEU A 28 1.10 -5.37 5.26
N ARG A 29 0.88 -4.29 6.03
CA ARG A 29 -0.46 -3.91 6.53
C ARG A 29 -1.44 -3.67 5.40
N LEU A 30 -1.05 -2.89 4.38
CA LEU A 30 -1.90 -2.66 3.21
C LEU A 30 -2.37 -3.97 2.58
N LEU A 31 -1.46 -4.93 2.37
CA LEU A 31 -1.78 -6.22 1.75
C LEU A 31 -2.64 -7.11 2.65
N VAL A 32 -2.26 -7.26 3.92
CA VAL A 32 -2.93 -8.16 4.87
C VAL A 32 -4.31 -7.62 5.24
N ASP A 33 -4.40 -6.36 5.67
CA ASP A 33 -5.64 -5.77 6.16
C ASP A 33 -6.67 -5.68 5.02
N THR A 34 -6.25 -5.21 3.84
CA THR A 34 -7.14 -5.14 2.66
C THR A 34 -7.52 -6.54 2.18
N GLY A 35 -6.57 -7.48 2.15
CA GLY A 35 -6.86 -8.86 1.76
C GLY A 35 -7.92 -9.52 2.65
N GLN A 36 -7.84 -9.30 3.97
CA GLN A 36 -8.85 -9.79 4.92
C GLN A 36 -10.21 -9.13 4.69
N GLU A 37 -10.26 -7.80 4.58
CA GLU A 37 -11.51 -7.07 4.37
C GLU A 37 -12.24 -7.46 3.08
N LEU A 38 -11.50 -7.71 2.00
CA LEU A 38 -12.08 -8.11 0.71
C LEU A 38 -12.89 -9.41 0.79
N THR A 39 -12.59 -10.30 1.74
CA THR A 39 -13.34 -11.55 1.93
C THR A 39 -14.74 -11.32 2.51
N HIS A 40 -15.01 -10.13 3.04
CA HIS A 40 -16.27 -9.78 3.70
C HIS A 40 -17.11 -8.76 2.92
N LEU A 41 -16.61 -8.25 1.78
CA LEU A 41 -17.24 -7.18 1.01
C LEU A 41 -17.91 -7.70 -0.27
N PRO A 42 -19.05 -7.13 -0.68
CA PRO A 42 -19.61 -7.40 -2.00
C PRO A 42 -18.73 -6.81 -3.11
N PRO A 43 -18.77 -7.34 -4.35
CA PRO A 43 -17.85 -6.95 -5.43
C PRO A 43 -17.76 -5.44 -5.70
N GLN A 44 -18.88 -4.71 -5.64
CA GLN A 44 -18.85 -3.25 -5.83
C GLN A 44 -18.05 -2.52 -4.73
N ALA A 45 -18.21 -2.93 -3.48
CA ALA A 45 -17.47 -2.34 -2.35
C ALA A 45 -16.00 -2.75 -2.37
N MET A 46 -15.70 -3.97 -2.82
CA MET A 46 -14.31 -4.43 -3.02
C MET A 46 -13.56 -3.52 -3.99
N ARG A 47 -14.14 -3.23 -5.16
CA ARG A 47 -13.52 -2.38 -6.19
C ARG A 47 -13.17 -1.00 -5.65
N GLN A 48 -14.14 -0.36 -4.98
CA GLN A 48 -13.93 0.97 -4.41
C GLN A 48 -12.88 0.95 -3.29
N CYS A 49 -12.93 -0.04 -2.41
CA CYS A 49 -11.97 -0.19 -1.30
C CYS A 49 -10.53 -0.33 -1.82
N VAL A 50 -10.31 -1.23 -2.79
CA VAL A 50 -8.98 -1.42 -3.38
C VAL A 50 -8.48 -0.16 -4.06
N LEU A 51 -9.34 0.48 -4.87
CA LEU A 51 -8.96 1.67 -5.63
C LEU A 51 -8.56 2.82 -4.69
N GLN A 52 -9.39 3.13 -3.69
CA GLN A 52 -9.12 4.19 -2.73
C GLN A 52 -7.84 3.93 -1.94
N ARG A 53 -7.63 2.70 -1.46
CA ARG A 53 -6.41 2.35 -0.70
C ARG A 53 -5.16 2.40 -1.56
N ALA A 54 -5.24 1.96 -2.81
CA ALA A 54 -4.13 2.04 -3.75
C ALA A 54 -3.73 3.50 -3.99
N CYS A 55 -4.68 4.36 -4.36
CA CYS A 55 -4.45 5.79 -4.58
C CYS A 55 -3.87 6.48 -3.34
N ALA A 56 -4.47 6.26 -2.16
CA ALA A 56 -3.99 6.84 -0.91
C ALA A 56 -2.58 6.37 -0.53
N PHE A 57 -2.24 5.09 -0.77
CA PHE A 57 -0.94 4.54 -0.38
C PHE A 57 0.24 5.14 -1.14
N VAL A 58 0.03 5.56 -2.39
CA VAL A 58 1.05 6.18 -3.23
C VAL A 58 0.86 7.69 -3.44
N ALA A 59 -0.06 8.32 -2.69
CA ALA A 59 -0.40 9.73 -2.81
C ALA A 59 -0.77 10.15 -4.25
N MET A 60 -1.62 9.34 -4.90
CA MET A 60 -2.22 9.67 -6.19
C MET A 60 -3.65 10.17 -5.99
N ASP A 61 -4.00 11.26 -6.68
CA ASP A 61 -5.31 11.90 -6.52
C ASP A 61 -6.45 11.19 -7.25
N HIS A 62 -6.12 10.41 -8.29
CA HIS A 62 -7.10 9.77 -9.17
C HIS A 62 -6.69 8.35 -9.53
N GLY A 63 -7.69 7.49 -9.75
CA GLY A 63 -7.52 6.16 -10.27
C GLY A 63 -8.84 5.69 -10.90
N LEU A 64 -8.78 4.62 -11.68
CA LEU A 64 -9.97 3.98 -12.24
C LEU A 64 -9.72 2.48 -12.37
N LEU A 65 -10.78 1.70 -12.17
CA LEU A 65 -10.75 0.24 -12.35
C LEU A 65 -11.54 -0.11 -13.60
N LEU A 66 -10.88 -0.80 -14.53
CA LEU A 66 -11.48 -1.27 -15.77
C LEU A 66 -11.60 -2.79 -15.74
N GLU A 67 -12.78 -3.29 -16.08
CA GLU A 67 -13.03 -4.72 -16.28
C GLU A 67 -13.53 -4.95 -17.71
N TRP A 68 -13.14 -6.06 -18.31
CA TRP A 68 -13.61 -6.48 -19.63
C TRP A 68 -13.99 -7.96 -19.59
N SER A 69 -14.96 -8.34 -20.43
CA SER A 69 -15.38 -9.72 -20.63
C SER A 69 -15.29 -10.06 -22.11
N ALA A 70 -15.22 -11.35 -22.46
CA ALA A 70 -15.20 -11.78 -23.87
C ALA A 70 -16.43 -11.27 -24.65
N ASP A 71 -17.57 -11.12 -23.96
CA ASP A 71 -18.85 -10.71 -24.57
C ASP A 71 -19.15 -9.20 -24.41
N ASN A 72 -18.38 -8.48 -23.59
CA ASN A 72 -18.68 -7.11 -23.21
C ASN A 72 -17.44 -6.22 -23.31
N GLY A 73 -17.58 -5.07 -23.98
CA GLY A 73 -16.52 -4.06 -24.07
C GLY A 73 -16.08 -3.55 -22.69
N VAL A 74 -14.93 -2.86 -22.65
CA VAL A 74 -14.32 -2.34 -21.43
C VAL A 74 -15.30 -1.49 -20.62
N GLN A 75 -15.50 -1.84 -19.36
CA GLN A 75 -16.37 -1.12 -18.41
C GLN A 75 -15.52 -0.48 -17.31
N THR A 76 -15.85 0.75 -16.93
CA THR A 76 -15.31 1.37 -15.71
C THR A 76 -16.16 0.93 -14.53
N THR A 77 -15.55 0.23 -13.57
CA THR A 77 -16.26 -0.38 -12.43
C THR A 77 -15.98 0.31 -11.09
N ALA A 78 -14.99 1.21 -11.04
CA ALA A 78 -14.73 2.16 -9.95
C ALA A 78 -13.87 3.34 -10.43
N SER A 79 -13.98 4.48 -9.75
CA SER A 79 -13.21 5.72 -9.98
C SER A 79 -12.92 6.45 -8.66
#